data_AF-A0A7X1J2H7-F1
#
_entry.id   AF-A0A7X1J2H7-F1
#
_cell.length_a   1.000
_cell.length_b   1.000
_cell.length_c   1.000
_cell.angle_alpha   90.00
_cell.angle_beta   90.00
_cell.angle_gamma   90.00
#
_symmetry.space_group_name_H-M   'P 1'
#
loop_
_entity.id
_entity.type
_entity.pdbx_description
1 polymer ?
#
loop_
_entity_poly.entity_id
_entity_poly.type
_entity_poly.pdbx_seq_one_letter_code
_entity_poly.pdbx_strand_id
1 'polypeptide(L)'
;MGEADRIVRVPYDYAKGVAAARTVDFDGFKKSLTAPSVKKAFSEWSACMKAKGYSYPTPLAAMGSAEFSKGSISDHERAVAQRDVRCKEKVDLIHRWNEAESAVQRSLIKKNQAVLDRFQELQTAKVAAARKLLDPDD
;
A
#
# COMPACT_ATOMS: atom_id res chain seq x y z
N MET A 1 7.09 13.37 -27.55
CA MET A 1 7.23 14.01 -26.23
C MET A 1 7.22 15.51 -26.41
N GLY A 2 6.39 16.22 -25.65
CA GLY A 2 6.32 17.68 -25.67
C GLY A 2 7.47 18.32 -24.87
N GLU A 3 7.61 19.64 -24.98
CA GLU A 3 8.71 20.40 -24.38
C GLU A 3 8.72 20.35 -22.85
N ALA A 4 7.54 20.42 -22.21
CA ALA A 4 7.39 20.25 -20.77
C ALA A 4 7.98 18.92 -20.24
N ASP A 5 7.92 17.87 -21.05
CA ASP A 5 8.45 16.54 -20.69
C ASP A 5 9.99 16.52 -20.69
N ARG A 6 10.62 17.30 -21.58
CA ARG A 6 12.08 17.48 -21.60
C ARG A 6 12.58 18.32 -20.43
N ILE A 7 11.77 19.26 -19.96
CA ILE A 7 12.13 20.19 -18.89
C ILE A 7 11.86 19.57 -17.50
N VAL A 8 10.72 18.90 -17.33
CA VAL A 8 10.24 18.43 -16.01
C VAL A 8 10.49 16.95 -15.77
N ARG A 9 10.58 16.11 -16.80
CA ARG A 9 10.69 14.65 -16.60
C ARG A 9 12.11 14.13 -16.80
N VAL A 10 12.65 14.26 -18.01
CA VAL A 10 13.94 13.64 -18.40
C VAL A 10 15.11 13.96 -17.46
N PRO A 11 15.32 15.21 -17.00
CA PRO A 11 16.49 15.55 -16.16
C PRO A 11 16.47 14.91 -14.77
N TYR A 12 15.30 14.44 -14.34
CA TYR A 12 15.06 13.91 -12.99
C TYR A 12 14.71 12.42 -13.00
N ASP A 13 14.77 11.77 -14.16
CA ASP A 13 14.51 10.34 -14.29
C ASP A 13 15.62 9.54 -13.59
N TYR A 14 15.22 8.70 -12.63
CA TYR A 14 16.14 7.85 -11.89
C TYR A 14 15.51 6.48 -11.65
N ALA A 15 15.66 5.60 -12.65
CA ALA A 15 15.05 4.27 -12.65
C ALA A 15 15.42 3.43 -11.42
N LYS A 16 16.65 3.56 -10.92
CA LYS A 16 17.09 2.88 -9.69
C LYS A 16 16.30 3.34 -8.45
N GLY A 17 16.00 4.64 -8.34
CA GLY A 17 15.17 5.19 -7.27
C GLY A 17 13.74 4.70 -7.33
N VAL A 18 13.15 4.69 -8.53
CA VAL A 18 11.80 4.13 -8.76
C VAL A 18 11.75 2.65 -8.41
N ALA A 19 12.77 1.87 -8.82
CA ALA A 19 12.86 0.45 -8.49
C ALA A 19 12.99 0.23 -6.98
N ALA A 20 13.86 1.00 -6.29
CA ALA A 20 14.03 0.90 -4.85
C ALA A 20 12.74 1.24 -4.08
N ALA A 21 12.03 2.31 -4.47
CA ALA A 21 10.76 2.67 -3.88
C ALA A 21 9.69 1.56 -4.08
N ARG A 22 9.62 0.99 -5.29
CA ARG A 22 8.75 -0.17 -5.57
C ARG A 22 9.12 -1.39 -4.74
N THR A 23 10.40 -1.66 -4.54
CA THR A 23 10.84 -2.75 -3.67
C THR A 23 10.39 -2.52 -2.24
N VAL A 24 10.55 -1.31 -1.68
CA VAL A 24 10.09 -1.00 -0.32
C VAL A 24 8.59 -1.30 -0.18
N ASP A 25 7.78 -0.84 -1.12
CA ASP A 25 6.33 -1.02 -1.13
C ASP A 25 5.93 -2.51 -1.31
N PHE A 26 6.21 -3.09 -2.48
CA PHE A 26 5.73 -4.44 -2.82
C PHE A 26 6.37 -5.55 -1.98
N ASP A 27 7.69 -5.51 -1.76
CA ASP A 27 8.33 -6.53 -0.92
C ASP A 27 7.98 -6.34 0.55
N GLY A 28 7.82 -5.08 1.00
CA GLY A 28 7.37 -4.76 2.35
C GLY A 28 6.04 -5.42 2.65
N PHE A 29 5.05 -5.15 1.79
CA PHE A 29 3.74 -5.79 1.82
C PHE A 29 3.86 -7.32 1.79
N LYS A 30 4.51 -7.89 0.78
CA LYS A 30 4.59 -9.35 0.59
C LYS A 30 5.25 -10.06 1.78
N LYS A 31 6.31 -9.50 2.34
CA LYS A 31 7.02 -10.08 3.49
C LYS A 31 6.20 -9.95 4.77
N SER A 32 5.48 -8.84 4.97
CA SER A 32 4.64 -8.64 6.15
C SER A 32 3.56 -9.71 6.32
N LEU A 33 3.03 -10.26 5.22
CA LEU A 33 2.06 -11.37 5.23
C LEU A 33 2.58 -12.65 5.91
N THR A 34 3.90 -12.79 6.00
CA THR A 34 4.54 -13.94 6.64
C THR A 34 4.78 -13.76 8.14
N ALA A 35 4.66 -12.52 8.64
CA ALA A 35 4.93 -12.18 10.03
C ALA A 35 3.98 -12.93 10.98
N PRO A 36 4.48 -13.51 12.09
CA PRO A 36 3.64 -14.25 13.03
C PRO A 36 2.45 -13.46 13.58
N SER A 37 2.64 -12.15 13.86
CA SER A 37 1.57 -11.25 14.33
C SER A 37 0.45 -11.09 13.30
N VAL A 38 0.79 -10.97 12.02
CA VAL A 38 -0.16 -10.84 10.90
C VAL A 38 -0.92 -12.14 10.68
N LYS A 39 -0.22 -13.27 10.64
CA LYS A 39 -0.86 -14.60 10.53
C LYS A 39 -1.85 -14.87 11.66
N LYS A 40 -1.48 -14.50 12.89
CA LYS A 40 -2.35 -14.61 14.06
C LYS A 40 -3.59 -13.72 13.91
N ALA A 41 -3.41 -12.44 13.57
CA ALA A 41 -4.53 -11.52 13.36
C ALA A 41 -5.48 -12.00 12.24
N PHE A 42 -4.95 -12.59 11.16
CA PHE A 42 -5.76 -13.14 10.07
C PHE A 42 -6.60 -14.34 10.54
N SER A 43 -6.01 -15.23 11.35
CA SER A 43 -6.73 -16.36 11.93
C SER A 43 -7.84 -15.92 12.88
N GLU A 44 -7.57 -14.94 13.75
CA GLU A 44 -8.55 -14.36 14.67
C GLU A 44 -9.70 -13.66 13.91
N TRP A 45 -9.38 -12.90 12.86
CA TRP A 45 -10.36 -12.27 11.98
C TRP A 45 -11.22 -13.32 11.25
N SER A 46 -10.61 -14.38 10.71
CA SER A 46 -11.31 -15.44 9.99
C SER A 46 -12.31 -16.15 10.92
N ALA A 47 -11.89 -16.44 12.17
CA ALA A 47 -12.78 -16.99 13.19
C ALA A 47 -13.95 -16.04 13.52
N CYS A 48 -13.69 -14.73 13.60
CA CYS A 48 -14.73 -13.72 13.79
C CYS A 48 -15.75 -13.70 12.64
N MET A 49 -15.29 -13.69 11.39
CA MET A 49 -16.16 -13.74 10.22
C MET A 49 -16.99 -15.02 10.17
N LYS A 50 -16.38 -16.17 10.49
CA LYS A 50 -17.06 -17.47 10.54
C LYS A 50 -18.18 -17.48 11.58
N ALA A 51 -17.95 -16.90 12.76
CA ALA A 51 -18.99 -16.75 13.79
C ALA A 51 -20.14 -15.80 13.36
N LYS A 52 -19.97 -15.04 12.28
CA LYS A 52 -20.99 -14.19 11.66
C LYS A 52 -21.61 -14.80 10.39
N GLY A 53 -21.26 -16.04 10.06
CA GLY A 53 -21.81 -16.76 8.91
C GLY A 53 -21.02 -16.58 7.61
N TYR A 54 -19.84 -15.95 7.65
CA TYR A 54 -19.01 -15.70 6.46
C TYR A 54 -17.69 -16.46 6.54
N SER A 55 -17.33 -17.18 5.48
CA SER A 55 -16.13 -18.03 5.48
C SER A 55 -15.08 -17.50 4.53
N TYR A 56 -14.09 -16.78 5.07
CA TYR A 56 -12.92 -16.30 4.33
C TYR A 56 -11.64 -16.67 5.08
N PRO A 57 -10.62 -17.24 4.40
CA PRO A 57 -9.37 -17.61 5.05
C PRO A 57 -8.52 -16.39 5.44
N THR A 58 -8.61 -15.29 4.70
CA THR A 58 -7.88 -14.04 4.97
C THR A 58 -8.71 -12.82 4.52
N PRO A 59 -8.41 -11.62 5.05
CA PRO A 59 -9.04 -10.39 4.55
C PRO A 59 -8.80 -10.13 3.06
N LEU A 60 -7.64 -10.55 2.54
CA LEU A 60 -7.33 -10.45 1.11
C LEU A 60 -8.19 -11.38 0.25
N ALA A 61 -8.56 -12.56 0.76
CA ALA A 61 -9.47 -13.47 0.07
C ALA A 61 -10.90 -12.90 0.01
N ALA A 62 -11.35 -12.21 1.06
CA ALA A 62 -12.63 -11.49 1.02
C ALA A 62 -12.60 -10.33 0.02
N MET A 63 -11.51 -9.56 0.01
CA MET A 63 -11.32 -8.44 -0.92
C MET A 63 -11.27 -8.88 -2.39
N GLY A 64 -10.63 -10.02 -2.68
CA GLY A 64 -10.51 -10.57 -4.03
C GLY A 64 -11.68 -11.48 -4.45
N SER A 65 -12.76 -11.52 -3.66
CA SER A 65 -13.89 -12.40 -3.93
C SER A 65 -14.62 -12.03 -5.22
N ALA A 66 -14.86 -13.03 -6.08
CA ALA A 66 -15.62 -12.83 -7.31
C ALA A 66 -17.08 -12.42 -7.03
N GLU A 67 -17.60 -12.72 -5.84
CA GLU A 67 -18.99 -12.43 -5.44
C GLU A 67 -19.31 -10.92 -5.37
N PHE A 68 -18.28 -10.08 -5.22
CA PHE A 68 -18.40 -8.61 -5.16
C PHE A 68 -17.79 -7.91 -6.38
N SER A 69 -17.40 -8.66 -7.42
CA SER A 69 -16.61 -8.12 -8.53
C SER A 69 -17.43 -7.42 -9.62
N LYS A 70 -18.77 -7.54 -9.61
CA LYS A 70 -19.67 -7.05 -10.68
C LYS A 70 -21.04 -6.69 -10.11
N GLY A 71 -21.74 -5.80 -10.82
CA GLY A 71 -23.13 -5.41 -10.51
C GLY A 71 -23.23 -4.17 -9.62
N SER A 72 -24.44 -3.88 -9.16
CA SER A 72 -24.69 -2.83 -8.18
C SER A 72 -24.41 -3.33 -6.76
N ILE A 73 -24.04 -2.40 -5.85
CA ILE A 73 -23.75 -2.73 -4.45
C ILE A 73 -24.99 -3.35 -3.81
N SER A 74 -24.88 -4.62 -3.44
CA SER A 74 -25.99 -5.39 -2.83
C SER A 74 -26.07 -5.19 -1.32
N ASP A 75 -27.22 -5.53 -0.71
CA ASP A 75 -27.35 -5.55 0.75
C ASP A 75 -26.43 -6.60 1.40
N HIS A 76 -26.20 -7.70 0.71
CA HIS A 76 -25.26 -8.74 1.14
C HIS A 76 -23.83 -8.20 1.21
N GLU A 77 -23.38 -7.52 0.16
CA GLU A 77 -22.06 -6.88 0.10
C GLU A 77 -21.89 -5.83 1.22
N ARG A 78 -22.89 -4.97 1.42
CA ARG A 78 -22.91 -4.02 2.56
C ARG A 78 -22.77 -4.73 3.90
N ALA A 79 -23.53 -5.82 4.10
CA ALA A 79 -23.48 -6.58 5.34
C ALA A 79 -22.10 -7.22 5.57
N VAL A 80 -21.49 -7.81 4.53
CA VAL A 80 -20.16 -8.41 4.58
C VAL A 80 -19.10 -7.36 4.91
N ALA A 81 -19.10 -6.22 4.20
CA ALA A 81 -18.14 -5.13 4.41
C ALA A 81 -18.22 -4.58 5.84
N GLN A 82 -19.43 -4.38 6.38
CA GLN A 82 -19.59 -3.93 7.77
C GLN A 82 -19.09 -4.98 8.78
N ARG A 83 -19.24 -6.28 8.50
CA ARG A 83 -18.75 -7.36 9.40
C ARG A 83 -17.24 -7.49 9.32
N ASP A 84 -16.66 -7.32 8.13
CA ASP A 84 -15.22 -7.27 7.92
C ASP A 84 -14.57 -6.18 8.77
N VAL A 85 -15.06 -4.93 8.69
CA VAL A 85 -14.52 -3.80 9.48
C VAL A 85 -14.60 -4.10 10.98
N ARG A 86 -15.76 -4.52 11.50
CA ARG A 86 -15.92 -4.85 12.92
C ARG A 86 -15.01 -6.00 13.37
N CYS A 87 -14.81 -7.01 12.53
CA CYS A 87 -13.90 -8.11 12.84
C CYS A 87 -12.44 -7.66 12.82
N LYS A 88 -12.05 -6.76 11.90
CA LYS A 88 -10.71 -6.15 11.87
C LYS A 88 -10.44 -5.33 13.13
N GLU A 89 -11.39 -4.51 13.56
CA GLU A 89 -11.30 -3.73 14.81
C GLU A 89 -11.19 -4.64 16.04
N LYS A 90 -12.04 -5.66 16.15
CA LYS A 90 -12.06 -6.59 17.30
C LYS A 90 -10.71 -7.28 17.56
N VAL A 91 -9.96 -7.57 16.50
CA VAL A 91 -8.67 -8.28 16.58
C VAL A 91 -7.48 -7.37 16.35
N ASP A 92 -7.72 -6.06 16.27
CA ASP A 92 -6.70 -5.04 16.04
C ASP A 92 -5.84 -5.31 14.78
N LEU A 93 -6.49 -5.80 13.72
CA LEU A 93 -5.80 -6.34 12.55
C LEU A 93 -4.95 -5.30 11.83
N ILE A 94 -5.52 -4.12 11.61
CA ILE A 94 -4.88 -3.06 10.81
C ILE A 94 -3.62 -2.54 11.51
N HIS A 95 -3.68 -2.32 12.83
CA HIS A 95 -2.53 -1.86 13.59
C HIS A 95 -1.40 -2.89 13.60
N ARG A 96 -1.70 -4.15 13.95
CA ARG A 96 -0.72 -5.24 13.98
C ARG A 96 -0.05 -5.48 12.63
N TRP A 97 -0.82 -5.35 11.54
CA TRP A 97 -0.28 -5.49 10.20
C TRP A 97 0.55 -4.28 9.80
N ASN A 98 0.08 -3.06 10.05
CA ASN A 98 0.84 -1.84 9.80
C ASN A 98 2.19 -1.84 10.54
N GLU A 99 2.22 -2.26 11.80
CA GLU A 99 3.47 -2.34 12.57
C GLU A 99 4.46 -3.32 11.94
N ALA A 100 3.99 -4.52 11.59
CA ALA A 100 4.82 -5.56 10.97
C ALA A 100 5.34 -5.14 9.60
N GLU A 101 4.49 -4.57 8.75
CA GLU A 101 4.88 -4.09 7.42
C GLU A 101 5.85 -2.93 7.52
N SER A 102 5.57 -1.94 8.37
CA SER A 102 6.44 -0.78 8.56
C SER A 102 7.82 -1.20 9.08
N ALA A 103 7.92 -2.23 9.92
CA ALA A 103 9.21 -2.75 10.36
C ALA A 103 10.04 -3.32 9.20
N VAL A 104 9.40 -4.04 8.27
CA VAL A 104 10.06 -4.54 7.05
C VAL A 104 10.43 -3.38 6.14
N GLN A 105 9.52 -2.45 5.88
CA GLN A 105 9.75 -1.29 5.02
C GLN A 105 10.91 -0.44 5.55
N ARG A 106 10.98 -0.14 6.86
CA ARG A 106 12.12 0.55 7.49
C ARG A 106 13.45 -0.17 7.25
N SER A 107 13.47 -1.50 7.32
CA SER A 107 14.68 -2.28 6.99
C SER A 107 15.07 -2.17 5.52
N LEU A 108 14.10 -2.21 4.60
CA LEU A 108 14.34 -2.07 3.16
C LEU A 108 14.79 -0.65 2.80
N ILE A 109 14.24 0.37 3.44
CA ILE A 109 14.67 1.77 3.30
C ILE A 109 16.14 1.89 3.72
N LYS A 110 16.49 1.40 4.92
CA LYS A 110 17.88 1.43 5.41
C LYS A 110 18.86 0.73 4.46
N LYS A 111 18.44 -0.37 3.83
CA LYS A 111 19.24 -1.10 2.84
C LYS A 111 19.43 -0.34 1.52
N ASN A 112 18.49 0.53 1.16
CA ASN A 112 18.50 1.31 -0.09
C ASN A 112 18.73 2.82 0.14
N GLN A 113 19.20 3.21 1.32
CA GLN A 113 19.17 4.60 1.80
C GLN A 113 19.76 5.58 0.78
N ALA A 114 21.01 5.37 0.34
CA ALA A 114 21.67 6.27 -0.60
C ALA A 114 20.93 6.42 -1.95
N VAL A 115 20.30 5.34 -2.44
CA VAL A 115 19.51 5.37 -3.68
C VAL A 115 18.22 6.15 -3.45
N LEU A 116 17.56 5.95 -2.30
CA LEU A 116 16.31 6.64 -1.96
C LEU A 116 16.54 8.13 -1.67
N ASP A 117 17.64 8.49 -0.99
CA ASP A 117 18.01 9.88 -0.73
C ASP A 117 18.23 10.63 -2.05
N ARG A 118 19.03 10.04 -2.95
CA ARG A 118 19.23 10.62 -4.29
C ARG A 118 17.93 10.73 -5.07
N PHE A 119 17.04 9.74 -4.94
CA PHE A 119 15.75 9.79 -5.60
C PHE A 119 14.88 10.92 -5.05
N GLN A 120 14.85 11.11 -3.73
CA GLN A 120 14.11 12.18 -3.07
C GLN A 120 14.62 13.58 -3.49
N GLU A 121 15.94 13.77 -3.59
CA GLU A 121 16.53 15.02 -4.12
C GLU A 121 16.01 15.32 -5.53
N LEU A 122 16.06 14.32 -6.42
CA LEU A 122 15.62 14.47 -7.81
C LEU A 122 14.12 14.73 -7.91
N GLN A 123 13.28 14.06 -7.12
CA GLN A 123 11.84 14.32 -7.11
C GLN A 123 11.51 15.71 -6.56
N THR A 124 12.24 16.16 -5.54
CA THR A 124 12.09 17.52 -4.98
C THR A 124 12.45 18.57 -6.02
N ALA A 125 13.58 18.40 -6.71
CA ALA A 125 14.00 19.31 -7.78
C ALA A 125 13.03 19.31 -8.97
N LYS A 126 12.48 18.15 -9.33
CA LYS A 126 11.43 18.01 -10.35
C LYS A 126 10.18 18.81 -10.01
N VAL A 127 9.67 18.68 -8.79
CA VAL A 127 8.48 19.43 -8.34
C VAL A 127 8.75 20.93 -8.34
N ALA A 128 9.94 21.36 -7.89
CA ALA A 128 10.33 22.77 -7.93
C ALA A 128 10.39 23.31 -9.37
N ALA A 129 10.96 22.57 -10.31
CA ALA A 129 10.98 22.94 -11.73
C ALA A 129 9.57 23.01 -12.32
N ALA A 130 8.69 22.07 -11.97
CA ALA A 130 7.30 22.09 -12.42
C ALA A 130 6.54 23.31 -11.91
N ARG A 131 6.72 23.69 -10.63
CA ARG A 131 6.08 24.88 -10.04
C ARG A 131 6.46 26.16 -10.78
N LYS A 132 7.73 26.35 -11.10
CA LYS A 132 8.21 27.52 -11.88
C LYS A 132 7.59 27.64 -13.27
N LEU A 133 7.15 26.53 -13.87
CA LEU A 133 6.45 26.57 -15.17
C LEU A 133 4.97 26.93 -15.03
N LEU A 134 4.35 26.60 -13.89
CA LEU A 134 2.95 26.90 -13.61
C LEU A 134 2.78 28.35 -13.14
N ASP A 135 3.74 28.84 -12.36
CA ASP A 135 3.75 30.18 -11.77
C ASP A 135 5.06 30.90 -12.16
N PRO A 136 5.16 31.46 -13.39
CA PRO A 136 6.39 32.06 -13.90
C PRO A 136 6.72 33.45 -13.30
N ASP A 137 5.81 34.06 -12.54
CA ASP A 137 5.90 35.44 -12.04
C ASP A 137 6.25 35.54 -10.52
N ASP A 138 6.63 34.43 -9.87
CA ASP A 138 7.12 34.37 -8.47
C ASP A 138 8.67 34.43 -8.37
#